data_AF-E5ACH0-F1
#
_entry.id   AF-E5ACH0-F1
#
_cell.length_a   1.000
_cell.length_b   1.000
_cell.length_c   1.000
_cell.angle_alpha   90.00
_cell.angle_beta   90.00
_cell.angle_gamma   90.00
#
_symmetry.space_group_name_H-M   'P 1'
#
loop_
_entity.id
_entity.type
_entity.pdbx_description
1 polymer ?
#
loop_
_entity_poly.entity_id
_entity_poly.type
_entity_poly.pdbx_seq_one_letter_code
_entity_poly.pdbx_strand_id
1 'polypeptide(L)'
;MAPRRGGSSSSSSYSSSCPGAFETTDSRVYLACIVIFFVVYLGIALSLSGARKKAGTGKRLIGAPYIVALLFMLIAYALDIASTVLVECETLAGSSYYSIAIAMTVFYYLAYWTLLFVVVYMLNTTLRDHTIVIIKIVLLAIVGIVFAITAAHIGVSSWNLWAVTDAGYWSNARLIIRSAKELRVAWSVLYLLAVLAAGVLALMSSRQYGSKLLIWVSAVIFSMALWSIIAIVFAASNLTDGYPTMTFETSAALTYVQSFFQALSFILIMCIAKRGTWSKPTIPAANTTPYTQNHHAYAHAAGPQQPSYK
;
A
#
# COMPACT_ATOMS: atom_id res chain seq x y z
N MET A 1 -42.42 -56.56 3.00
CA MET A 1 -42.72 -55.61 1.91
C MET A 1 -42.56 -54.21 2.47
N ALA A 2 -41.54 -53.48 2.05
CA ALA A 2 -41.28 -52.10 2.49
C ALA A 2 -41.74 -51.12 1.40
N PRO A 3 -42.34 -49.96 1.74
CA PRO A 3 -42.82 -49.02 0.73
C PRO A 3 -41.64 -48.25 0.13
N ARG A 4 -41.39 -48.45 -1.17
CA ARG A 4 -40.63 -47.54 -2.02
C ARG A 4 -41.43 -46.23 -2.16
N ARG A 5 -41.08 -45.20 -1.41
CA ARG A 5 -41.45 -43.82 -1.76
C ARG A 5 -40.54 -43.35 -2.89
N GLY A 6 -40.98 -43.61 -4.11
CA GLY A 6 -40.55 -42.84 -5.27
C GLY A 6 -41.15 -41.45 -5.16
N GLY A 7 -40.30 -40.48 -4.83
CA GLY A 7 -40.57 -39.06 -5.01
C GLY A 7 -39.58 -38.55 -6.05
N SER A 8 -39.93 -38.70 -7.33
CA SER A 8 -39.32 -37.94 -8.41
C SER A 8 -39.74 -36.48 -8.27
N SER A 9 -39.09 -35.78 -7.34
CA SER A 9 -39.00 -34.33 -7.40
C SER A 9 -38.11 -34.01 -8.59
N SER A 10 -38.74 -33.67 -9.71
CA SER A 10 -38.14 -32.89 -10.78
C SER A 10 -37.45 -31.69 -10.14
N SER A 11 -36.16 -31.82 -9.88
CA SER A 11 -35.27 -30.70 -9.68
C SER A 11 -35.27 -29.94 -11.00
N SER A 12 -36.18 -28.98 -11.12
CA SER A 12 -35.95 -27.84 -11.99
C SER A 12 -34.60 -27.30 -11.57
N SER A 13 -33.58 -27.62 -12.35
CA SER A 13 -32.34 -26.86 -12.38
C SER A 13 -32.75 -25.45 -12.75
N TYR A 14 -33.15 -24.65 -11.76
CA TYR A 14 -33.04 -23.21 -11.82
C TYR A 14 -31.55 -22.99 -12.04
N SER A 15 -31.15 -22.89 -13.30
CA SER A 15 -29.89 -22.24 -13.59
C SER A 15 -30.08 -20.87 -12.96
N SER A 16 -29.33 -20.59 -11.90
CA SER A 16 -29.19 -19.26 -11.31
C SER A 16 -28.42 -18.36 -12.29
N SER A 17 -28.83 -18.43 -13.55
CA SER A 17 -28.40 -17.60 -14.64
C SER A 17 -29.02 -16.27 -14.34
N CYS A 18 -28.16 -15.29 -14.24
CA CYS A 18 -28.50 -13.92 -13.99
C CYS A 18 -28.70 -13.26 -15.37
N PRO A 19 -29.94 -13.25 -15.92
CA PRO A 19 -30.17 -12.86 -17.30
C PRO A 19 -29.93 -11.36 -17.44
N GLY A 20 -29.18 -10.97 -18.47
CA GLY A 20 -28.87 -9.55 -18.73
C GLY A 20 -27.72 -8.97 -17.89
N ALA A 21 -27.06 -9.77 -17.05
CA ALA A 21 -25.87 -9.33 -16.34
C ALA A 21 -24.73 -8.98 -17.30
N PHE A 22 -24.06 -7.86 -17.07
CA PHE A 22 -22.92 -7.39 -17.85
C PHE A 22 -23.26 -7.20 -19.33
N GLU A 23 -24.44 -6.66 -19.65
CA GLU A 23 -24.82 -6.36 -21.04
C GLU A 23 -23.98 -5.22 -21.64
N THR A 24 -23.64 -4.22 -20.83
CA THR A 24 -22.88 -3.05 -21.28
C THR A 24 -21.38 -3.34 -21.37
N THR A 25 -20.70 -2.72 -22.32
CA THR A 25 -19.22 -2.76 -22.42
C THR A 25 -18.59 -2.20 -21.14
N ASP A 26 -19.21 -1.18 -20.56
CA ASP A 26 -18.68 -0.46 -19.41
C ASP A 26 -18.55 -1.35 -18.18
N SER A 27 -19.61 -2.11 -17.86
CA SER A 27 -19.59 -3.03 -16.71
C SER A 27 -18.65 -4.21 -16.93
N ARG A 28 -18.51 -4.72 -18.16
CA ARG A 28 -17.52 -5.76 -18.50
C ARG A 28 -16.09 -5.29 -18.28
N VAL A 29 -15.76 -4.09 -18.73
CA VAL A 29 -14.42 -3.50 -18.58
C VAL A 29 -14.11 -3.23 -17.12
N TYR A 30 -15.07 -2.69 -16.37
CA TYR A 30 -14.93 -2.44 -14.94
C TYR A 30 -14.71 -3.75 -14.15
N LEU A 31 -15.54 -4.77 -14.38
CA LEU A 31 -15.39 -6.09 -13.75
C LEU A 31 -14.03 -6.71 -14.08
N ALA A 32 -13.64 -6.70 -15.36
CA ALA A 32 -12.37 -7.26 -15.79
C ALA A 32 -11.18 -6.60 -15.07
N CYS A 33 -11.22 -5.27 -14.91
CA CYS A 33 -10.20 -4.52 -14.17
C CYS A 33 -10.09 -5.03 -12.72
N ILE A 34 -11.20 -5.07 -12.01
CA ILE A 34 -11.25 -5.48 -10.60
C ILE A 34 -10.77 -6.92 -10.44
N VAL A 35 -11.24 -7.84 -11.29
CA VAL A 35 -10.88 -9.27 -11.23
C VAL A 35 -9.39 -9.46 -11.50
N ILE A 36 -8.83 -8.80 -12.53
CA ILE A 36 -7.40 -8.89 -12.84
C ILE A 36 -6.57 -8.42 -11.64
N PHE A 37 -6.88 -7.26 -11.08
CA PHE A 37 -6.10 -6.73 -9.96
C PHE A 37 -6.31 -7.51 -8.66
N PHE A 38 -7.50 -8.06 -8.42
CA PHE A 38 -7.74 -9.00 -7.32
C PHE A 38 -6.80 -10.22 -7.42
N VAL A 39 -6.72 -10.84 -8.61
CA VAL A 39 -5.82 -11.97 -8.85
C VAL A 39 -4.35 -11.57 -8.67
N VAL A 40 -3.97 -10.37 -9.10
CA VAL A 40 -2.61 -9.83 -8.86
C VAL A 40 -2.32 -9.70 -7.36
N TYR A 41 -3.21 -9.08 -6.58
CA TYR A 41 -3.05 -8.95 -5.13
C TYR A 41 -3.04 -10.31 -4.42
N LEU A 42 -3.83 -11.27 -4.90
CA LEU A 42 -3.82 -12.63 -4.38
C LEU A 42 -2.47 -13.31 -4.66
N GLY A 43 -1.94 -13.14 -5.87
CA GLY A 43 -0.60 -13.59 -6.24
C GLY A 43 0.49 -12.97 -5.35
N ILE A 44 0.40 -11.67 -5.05
CA ILE A 44 1.30 -10.98 -4.11
C ILE A 44 1.19 -11.62 -2.72
N ALA A 45 -0.03 -11.85 -2.22
CA ALA A 45 -0.26 -12.47 -0.91
C ALA A 45 0.28 -13.89 -0.80
N LEU A 46 0.12 -14.71 -1.85
CA LEU A 46 0.70 -16.05 -1.90
C LEU A 46 2.23 -16.02 -1.94
N SER A 47 2.80 -15.09 -2.71
CA SER A 47 4.26 -14.93 -2.83
C SER A 47 4.91 -14.42 -1.53
N LEU A 48 4.14 -13.78 -0.66
CA LEU A 48 4.57 -13.24 0.63
C LEU A 48 5.19 -14.31 1.53
N SER A 49 4.58 -15.49 1.59
CA SER A 49 5.04 -16.61 2.42
C SER A 49 6.45 -17.06 2.01
N GLY A 50 6.72 -17.10 0.70
CA GLY A 50 8.05 -17.40 0.16
C GLY A 50 9.06 -16.27 0.40
N ALA A 51 8.61 -15.01 0.27
CA ALA A 51 9.44 -13.84 0.53
C ALA A 51 9.88 -13.75 2.00
N ARG A 52 8.96 -13.93 2.96
CA ARG A 52 9.26 -13.85 4.40
C ARG A 52 10.30 -14.87 4.86
N LYS A 53 10.26 -16.10 4.30
CA LYS A 53 11.26 -17.13 4.60
C LYS A 53 12.68 -16.70 4.18
N LYS A 54 12.81 -15.98 3.05
CA LYS A 54 14.10 -15.56 2.47
C LYS A 54 14.57 -14.16 2.91
N ALA A 55 13.70 -13.35 3.53
CA ALA A 55 13.90 -11.89 3.63
C ALA A 55 14.97 -11.39 4.63
N GLY A 56 15.74 -12.24 5.33
CA GLY A 56 16.85 -11.79 6.21
C GLY A 56 16.51 -10.53 7.04
N THR A 57 17.32 -9.47 6.90
CA THR A 57 17.13 -8.13 7.51
C THR A 57 15.91 -7.37 6.97
N GLY A 58 15.50 -7.63 5.72
CA GLY A 58 14.32 -7.05 5.06
C GLY A 58 12.97 -7.54 5.61
N LYS A 59 12.96 -8.51 6.54
CA LYS A 59 11.74 -9.02 7.20
C LYS A 59 10.93 -7.91 7.89
N ARG A 60 11.59 -6.86 8.38
CA ARG A 60 10.92 -5.72 9.03
C ARG A 60 10.05 -4.93 8.05
N LEU A 61 10.49 -4.79 6.79
CA LEU A 61 9.75 -4.06 5.75
C LEU A 61 8.49 -4.82 5.33
N ILE A 62 8.56 -6.15 5.21
CA ILE A 62 7.39 -7.04 5.03
C ILE A 62 6.80 -7.43 6.41
N GLY A 63 6.74 -6.47 7.31
CA GLY A 63 6.16 -6.63 8.64
C GLY A 63 4.63 -6.62 8.62
N ALA A 64 4.02 -6.66 9.81
CA ALA A 64 2.57 -6.62 9.96
C ALA A 64 1.88 -5.48 9.18
N PRO A 65 2.40 -4.23 9.13
CA PRO A 65 1.73 -3.16 8.40
C PRO A 65 1.56 -3.44 6.90
N TYR A 66 2.54 -4.07 6.26
CA TYR A 66 2.45 -4.45 4.84
C TYR A 66 1.40 -5.55 4.62
N ILE A 67 1.35 -6.53 5.52
CA ILE A 67 0.37 -7.63 5.46
C ILE A 67 -1.04 -7.07 5.65
N VAL A 68 -1.23 -6.18 6.63
CA VAL A 68 -2.51 -5.51 6.88
C VAL A 68 -2.94 -4.68 5.67
N ALA A 69 -2.03 -3.92 5.05
CA ALA A 69 -2.31 -3.17 3.83
C ALA A 69 -2.81 -4.07 2.69
N LEU A 70 -2.13 -5.20 2.49
CA LEU A 70 -2.47 -6.18 1.46
C LEU A 70 -3.81 -6.89 1.75
N LEU A 71 -4.09 -7.21 3.01
CA LEU A 71 -5.36 -7.82 3.42
C LEU A 71 -6.53 -6.86 3.25
N PHE A 72 -6.38 -5.60 3.66
CA PHE A 72 -7.41 -4.59 3.42
C PHE A 72 -7.66 -4.39 1.93
N MET A 73 -6.60 -4.38 1.11
CA MET A 73 -6.76 -4.30 -0.33
C MET A 73 -7.53 -5.51 -0.89
N LEU A 74 -7.17 -6.73 -0.50
CA LEU A 74 -7.85 -7.94 -0.94
C LEU A 74 -9.32 -7.97 -0.54
N ILE A 75 -9.64 -7.58 0.70
CA ILE A 75 -11.02 -7.49 1.18
C ILE A 75 -11.78 -6.44 0.37
N ALA A 76 -11.19 -5.26 0.11
CA ALA A 76 -11.81 -4.21 -0.69
C ALA A 76 -12.16 -4.71 -2.10
N TYR A 77 -11.21 -5.31 -2.81
CA TYR A 77 -11.45 -5.89 -4.15
C TYR A 77 -12.47 -7.05 -4.11
N ALA A 78 -12.45 -7.91 -3.09
CA ALA A 78 -13.43 -8.99 -2.96
C ALA A 78 -14.85 -8.45 -2.77
N LEU A 79 -15.01 -7.41 -1.95
CA LEU A 79 -16.28 -6.71 -1.77
C LEU A 79 -16.71 -5.98 -3.05
N ASP A 80 -15.77 -5.44 -3.82
CA ASP A 80 -16.02 -4.77 -5.11
C ASP A 80 -16.55 -5.74 -6.16
N ILE A 81 -15.91 -6.91 -6.31
CA ILE A 81 -16.40 -8.00 -7.16
C ILE A 81 -17.79 -8.43 -6.71
N ALA A 82 -17.97 -8.71 -5.41
CA ALA A 82 -19.26 -9.16 -4.88
C ALA A 82 -20.36 -8.12 -5.14
N SER A 83 -20.09 -6.84 -4.85
CA SER A 83 -21.05 -5.75 -5.07
C SER A 83 -21.40 -5.60 -6.55
N THR A 84 -20.40 -5.65 -7.44
CA THR A 84 -20.59 -5.50 -8.88
C THR A 84 -21.46 -6.63 -9.42
N VAL A 85 -21.18 -7.89 -9.05
CA VAL A 85 -21.97 -9.05 -9.47
C VAL A 85 -23.39 -8.98 -8.91
N LEU A 86 -23.56 -8.58 -7.64
CA LEU A 86 -24.88 -8.51 -7.02
C LEU A 86 -25.76 -7.40 -7.62
N VAL A 87 -25.16 -6.27 -8.01
CA VAL A 87 -25.83 -5.15 -8.68
C VAL A 87 -26.26 -5.52 -10.09
N GLU A 88 -25.35 -6.10 -10.89
CA GLU A 88 -25.65 -6.57 -12.25
C GLU A 88 -26.68 -7.71 -12.27
N CYS A 89 -26.89 -8.36 -11.12
CA CYS A 89 -27.93 -9.36 -10.94
C CYS A 89 -29.22 -8.88 -10.32
N GLU A 90 -29.35 -7.58 -10.05
CA GLU A 90 -30.54 -6.99 -9.43
C GLU A 90 -30.95 -7.67 -8.10
N THR A 91 -30.03 -8.40 -7.48
CA THR A 91 -30.28 -9.14 -6.21
C THR A 91 -30.05 -8.27 -4.99
N LEU A 92 -29.41 -7.11 -5.17
CA LEU A 92 -29.00 -6.23 -4.09
C LEU A 92 -30.02 -5.10 -3.89
N ALA A 93 -30.68 -5.08 -2.73
CA ALA A 93 -31.46 -3.92 -2.32
C ALA A 93 -30.54 -2.69 -2.19
N GLY A 94 -31.02 -1.50 -2.57
CA GLY A 94 -30.23 -0.27 -2.58
C GLY A 94 -29.53 0.04 -1.25
N SER A 95 -30.20 -0.17 -0.11
CA SER A 95 -29.58 0.01 1.22
C SER A 95 -28.39 -0.92 1.49
N SER A 96 -28.43 -2.14 0.99
CA SER A 96 -27.33 -3.11 1.15
C SER A 96 -26.13 -2.72 0.30
N TYR A 97 -26.37 -2.17 -0.90
CA TYR A 97 -25.32 -1.64 -1.77
C TYR A 97 -24.51 -0.54 -1.06
N TYR A 98 -25.17 0.45 -0.47
CA TYR A 98 -24.47 1.54 0.23
C TYR A 98 -23.66 1.04 1.42
N SER A 99 -24.15 0.03 2.14
CA SER A 99 -23.41 -0.58 3.26
C SER A 99 -22.11 -1.26 2.79
N ILE A 100 -22.17 -1.98 1.66
CA ILE A 100 -20.98 -2.58 1.05
C ILE A 100 -20.05 -1.48 0.52
N ALA A 101 -20.58 -0.43 -0.11
CA ALA A 101 -19.80 0.71 -0.61
C ALA A 101 -19.05 1.45 0.50
N ILE A 102 -19.67 1.61 1.68
CA ILE A 102 -19.01 2.16 2.87
C ILE A 102 -17.85 1.25 3.29
N ALA A 103 -18.08 -0.07 3.40
CA ALA A 103 -17.03 -1.02 3.76
C ALA A 103 -15.86 -1.00 2.76
N MET A 104 -16.16 -1.03 1.45
CA MET A 104 -15.15 -0.91 0.38
C MET A 104 -14.31 0.34 0.54
N THR A 105 -14.98 1.49 0.74
CA THR A 105 -14.32 2.78 0.96
C THR A 105 -13.36 2.71 2.14
N VAL A 106 -13.82 2.23 3.30
CA VAL A 106 -12.99 2.08 4.51
C VAL A 106 -11.75 1.23 4.21
N PHE A 107 -11.93 0.06 3.61
CA PHE A 107 -10.81 -0.85 3.36
C PHE A 107 -9.82 -0.31 2.32
N TYR A 108 -10.27 0.30 1.22
CA TYR A 108 -9.37 0.91 0.23
C TYR A 108 -8.52 2.03 0.86
N TYR A 109 -9.13 2.97 1.57
CA TYR A 109 -8.40 4.10 2.15
C TYR A 109 -7.48 3.68 3.30
N LEU A 110 -7.88 2.69 4.11
CA LEU A 110 -6.97 2.11 5.12
C LEU A 110 -5.81 1.36 4.46
N ALA A 111 -6.04 0.65 3.35
CA ALA A 111 -4.98 0.00 2.58
C ALA A 111 -3.99 1.03 2.01
N TYR A 112 -4.47 2.14 1.44
CA TYR A 112 -3.61 3.22 0.95
C TYR A 112 -2.80 3.87 2.06
N TRP A 113 -3.43 4.18 3.20
CA TRP A 113 -2.73 4.78 4.32
C TRP A 113 -1.69 3.84 4.93
N THR A 114 -2.01 2.56 5.11
CA THR A 114 -1.05 1.57 5.63
C THR A 114 0.10 1.35 4.65
N LEU A 115 -0.14 1.35 3.35
CA LEU A 115 0.90 1.33 2.33
C LEU A 115 1.81 2.58 2.41
N LEU A 116 1.23 3.76 2.60
CA LEU A 116 1.97 4.99 2.84
C LEU A 116 2.83 4.87 4.10
N PHE A 117 2.29 4.34 5.20
CA PHE A 117 3.06 4.10 6.42
C PHE A 117 4.25 3.17 6.17
N VAL A 118 4.08 2.12 5.36
CA VAL A 118 5.20 1.22 4.99
C VAL A 118 6.29 1.97 4.23
N VAL A 119 5.94 2.79 3.23
CA VAL A 119 6.93 3.49 2.40
C VAL A 119 7.53 4.72 3.10
N VAL A 120 6.72 5.53 3.76
CA VAL A 120 7.18 6.76 4.41
C VAL A 120 7.92 6.43 5.70
N TYR A 121 7.36 5.59 6.57
CA TYR A 121 7.94 5.33 7.88
C TYR A 121 8.85 4.09 7.87
N MET A 122 8.33 2.91 7.48
CA MET A 122 9.10 1.66 7.63
C MET A 122 10.33 1.60 6.71
N LEU A 123 10.19 1.99 5.45
CA LEU A 123 11.32 2.00 4.51
C LEU A 123 12.40 2.99 4.93
N ASN A 124 12.04 4.23 5.25
CA ASN A 124 13.00 5.25 5.67
C ASN A 124 13.71 4.92 6.99
N THR A 125 12.98 4.35 7.96
CA THR A 125 13.58 3.95 9.24
C THR A 125 14.49 2.73 9.10
N THR A 126 14.22 1.83 8.15
CA THR A 126 15.09 0.68 7.86
C THR A 126 16.33 1.09 7.06
N LEU A 127 16.20 2.08 6.16
CA LEU A 127 17.33 2.64 5.41
C LEU A 127 18.29 3.48 6.26
N ARG A 128 17.93 3.81 7.51
CA ARG A 128 18.75 4.66 8.39
C ARG A 128 18.99 3.94 9.70
N ASP A 129 19.97 3.04 9.70
CA ASP A 129 20.42 2.25 10.87
C ASP A 129 20.64 3.13 12.13
N HIS A 130 21.15 4.35 11.94
CA HIS A 130 21.36 5.36 13.00
C HIS A 130 20.52 6.61 12.76
N THR A 131 19.21 6.45 12.58
CA THR A 131 18.33 7.62 12.44
C THR A 131 18.33 8.45 13.72
N ILE A 132 18.62 9.74 13.60
CA ILE A 132 18.36 10.73 14.65
C ILE A 132 16.86 10.62 15.00
N VAL A 133 16.55 10.51 16.30
CA VAL A 133 15.19 10.35 16.84
C VAL A 133 14.22 11.37 16.23
N ILE A 134 14.70 12.59 16.01
CA ILE A 134 13.97 13.69 15.37
C ILE A 134 13.35 13.28 14.02
N ILE A 135 14.10 12.60 13.14
CA ILE A 135 13.59 12.21 11.82
C ILE A 135 12.48 11.16 11.93
N LYS A 136 12.57 10.24 12.90
CA LYS A 136 11.50 9.27 13.16
C LYS A 136 10.21 9.96 13.59
N ILE A 137 10.32 10.96 14.47
CA ILE A 137 9.19 11.76 14.93
C ILE A 137 8.58 12.53 13.76
N VAL A 138 9.40 13.16 12.91
CA VAL A 138 8.91 13.89 11.73
C VAL A 138 8.18 12.96 10.75
N LEU A 139 8.76 11.80 10.41
CA LEU A 139 8.10 10.82 9.54
C LEU A 139 6.77 10.31 10.13
N LEU A 140 6.75 10.05 11.44
CA LEU A 140 5.53 9.65 12.14
C LEU A 140 4.47 10.76 12.13
N ALA A 141 4.89 12.02 12.31
CA ALA A 141 3.99 13.17 12.26
C ALA A 141 3.38 13.35 10.86
N ILE A 142 4.18 13.22 9.79
CA ILE A 142 3.69 13.26 8.40
C ILE A 142 2.62 12.18 8.19
N VAL A 143 2.90 10.93 8.57
CA VAL A 143 1.93 9.83 8.39
C VAL A 143 0.71 10.00 9.29
N GLY A 144 0.87 10.56 10.49
CA GLY A 144 -0.22 10.88 11.41
C GLY A 144 -1.16 11.97 10.89
N ILE A 145 -0.62 13.03 10.27
CA ILE A 145 -1.44 14.06 9.62
C ILE A 145 -2.23 13.45 8.46
N VAL A 146 -1.58 12.65 7.61
CA VAL A 146 -2.27 11.96 6.52
C VAL A 146 -3.30 10.96 7.05
N PHE A 147 -3.06 10.31 8.20
CA PHE A 147 -4.05 9.45 8.85
C PHE A 147 -5.30 10.22 9.26
N ALA A 148 -5.14 11.35 9.95
CA ALA A 148 -6.26 12.17 10.42
C ALA A 148 -7.14 12.62 9.24
N ILE A 149 -6.51 13.03 8.14
CA ILE A 149 -7.21 13.43 6.92
C ILE A 149 -7.86 12.23 6.23
N THR A 150 -7.21 11.07 6.22
CA THR A 150 -7.80 9.83 5.70
C THR A 150 -9.04 9.43 6.50
N ALA A 151 -9.00 9.52 7.83
CA ALA A 151 -10.13 9.23 8.70
C ALA A 151 -11.29 10.23 8.48
N ALA A 152 -10.98 11.52 8.34
CA ALA A 152 -11.97 12.53 8.00
C ALA A 152 -12.61 12.25 6.62
N HIS A 153 -11.81 11.88 5.62
CA HIS A 153 -12.29 11.56 4.28
C HIS A 153 -13.18 10.32 4.26
N ILE A 154 -12.78 9.25 4.97
CA ILE A 154 -13.62 8.06 5.16
C ILE A 154 -14.94 8.45 5.83
N GLY A 155 -14.90 9.25 6.89
CA GLY A 155 -16.09 9.68 7.63
C GLY A 155 -17.08 10.47 6.77
N VAL A 156 -16.60 11.49 6.07
CA VAL A 156 -17.44 12.33 5.19
C VAL A 156 -17.96 11.53 3.99
N SER A 157 -17.13 10.68 3.38
CA SER A 157 -17.54 9.85 2.25
C SER A 157 -18.59 8.81 2.68
N SER A 158 -18.40 8.19 3.84
CA SER A 158 -19.36 7.23 4.41
C SER A 158 -20.67 7.92 4.82
N TRP A 159 -20.59 9.14 5.36
CA TRP A 159 -21.77 9.96 5.64
C TRP A 159 -22.57 10.25 4.38
N ASN A 160 -21.91 10.67 3.30
CA ASN A 160 -22.58 10.93 2.03
C ASN A 160 -23.22 9.67 1.45
N LEU A 161 -22.57 8.51 1.53
CA LEU A 161 -23.16 7.23 1.11
C LEU A 161 -24.37 6.85 1.96
N TRP A 162 -24.29 7.01 3.27
CA TRP A 162 -25.40 6.73 4.18
C TRP A 162 -26.57 7.71 4.00
N ALA A 163 -26.30 8.99 3.76
CA ALA A 163 -27.32 10.02 3.60
C ALA A 163 -28.27 9.78 2.40
N VAL A 164 -27.84 9.00 1.40
CA VAL A 164 -28.66 8.62 0.23
C VAL A 164 -29.55 7.40 0.52
N THR A 165 -29.31 6.67 1.61
CA THR A 165 -30.18 5.56 2.01
C THR A 165 -31.54 6.06 2.49
N ASP A 166 -32.55 5.19 2.53
CA ASP A 166 -33.86 5.51 3.10
C ASP A 166 -33.72 6.08 4.52
N ALA A 167 -32.90 5.44 5.37
CA ALA A 167 -32.64 5.91 6.73
C ALA A 167 -32.05 7.34 6.76
N GLY A 168 -31.13 7.64 5.85
CA GLY A 168 -30.57 8.97 5.67
C GLY A 168 -31.63 9.99 5.27
N TYR A 169 -32.46 9.64 4.29
CA TYR A 169 -33.57 10.47 3.82
C TYR A 169 -34.59 10.78 4.94
N TRP A 170 -35.04 9.76 5.67
CA TRP A 170 -35.95 9.91 6.81
C TRP A 170 -35.38 10.78 7.93
N SER A 171 -34.04 10.80 8.08
CA SER A 171 -33.36 11.64 9.07
C SER A 171 -33.11 13.09 8.60
N ASN A 172 -33.56 13.47 7.39
CA ASN A 172 -33.25 14.76 6.75
C ASN A 172 -31.73 15.03 6.66
N ALA A 173 -30.94 13.98 6.44
CA ALA A 173 -29.49 14.10 6.32
C ALA A 173 -29.12 14.97 5.11
N ARG A 174 -28.29 15.99 5.32
CA ARG A 174 -27.78 16.83 4.24
C ARG A 174 -26.51 16.22 3.64
N LEU A 175 -26.49 16.14 2.32
CA LEU A 175 -25.33 15.74 1.54
C LEU A 175 -24.25 16.82 1.59
N ILE A 176 -23.01 16.42 1.88
CA ILE A 176 -21.85 17.31 2.00
C ILE A 176 -20.91 17.03 0.81
N ILE A 177 -21.43 17.17 -0.42
CA ILE A 177 -20.71 16.74 -1.63
C ILE A 177 -19.49 17.63 -1.91
N ARG A 178 -19.67 18.95 -1.86
CA ARG A 178 -18.60 19.90 -2.20
C ARG A 178 -17.39 19.76 -1.28
N SER A 179 -17.61 19.78 0.04
CA SER A 179 -16.52 19.61 1.00
C SER A 179 -15.88 18.22 0.92
N ALA A 180 -16.63 17.17 0.57
CA ALA A 180 -16.06 15.84 0.34
C ALA A 180 -15.11 15.82 -0.87
N LYS A 181 -15.48 16.50 -1.97
CA LYS A 181 -14.64 16.61 -3.16
C LYS A 181 -13.36 17.40 -2.87
N GLU A 182 -13.48 18.55 -2.18
CA GLU A 182 -12.34 19.37 -1.76
C GLU A 182 -11.40 18.59 -0.81
N LEU A 183 -11.96 17.86 0.15
CA LEU A 183 -11.22 16.99 1.07
C LEU A 183 -10.50 15.86 0.33
N ARG A 184 -11.14 15.24 -0.67
CA ARG A 184 -10.51 14.20 -1.52
C ARG A 184 -9.29 14.74 -2.24
N VAL A 185 -9.37 15.94 -2.82
CA VAL A 185 -8.22 16.60 -3.47
C VAL A 185 -7.11 16.88 -2.47
N ALA A 186 -7.45 17.48 -1.31
CA ALA A 186 -6.47 17.76 -0.26
C ALA A 186 -5.77 16.47 0.21
N TRP A 187 -6.53 15.39 0.41
CA TRP A 187 -6.00 14.07 0.75
C TRP A 187 -5.02 13.56 -0.32
N SER A 188 -5.40 13.58 -1.61
CA SER A 188 -4.53 13.10 -2.69
C SER A 188 -3.24 13.93 -2.84
N VAL A 189 -3.34 15.26 -2.69
CA VAL A 189 -2.17 16.16 -2.72
C VAL A 189 -1.24 15.90 -1.55
N LEU A 190 -1.76 15.79 -0.33
CA LEU A 190 -0.95 15.51 0.86
C LEU A 190 -0.32 14.12 0.81
N TYR A 191 -1.03 13.13 0.27
CA TYR A 191 -0.49 11.79 0.01
C TYR A 191 0.72 11.88 -0.92
N LEU A 192 0.59 12.59 -2.06
CA LEU A 192 1.69 12.79 -3.01
C LEU A 192 2.87 13.52 -2.36
N LEU A 193 2.63 14.61 -1.62
CA LEU A 193 3.68 15.36 -0.93
C LEU A 193 4.41 14.50 0.10
N ALA A 194 3.69 13.67 0.86
CA ALA A 194 4.28 12.73 1.80
C ALA A 194 5.17 11.70 1.09
N VAL A 195 4.71 11.15 -0.04
CA VAL A 195 5.50 10.22 -0.87
C VAL A 195 6.77 10.90 -1.40
N LEU A 196 6.67 12.11 -1.93
CA LEU A 196 7.82 12.83 -2.49
C LEU A 196 8.84 13.22 -1.41
N ALA A 197 8.39 13.81 -0.29
CA ALA A 197 9.26 14.21 0.80
C ALA A 197 10.00 13.00 1.41
N ALA A 198 9.26 11.92 1.68
CA ALA A 198 9.86 10.68 2.17
C ALA A 198 10.72 9.98 1.12
N GLY A 199 10.36 10.14 -0.16
CA GLY A 199 11.12 9.61 -1.29
C GLY A 199 12.49 10.26 -1.43
N VAL A 200 12.58 11.58 -1.31
CA VAL A 200 13.86 12.30 -1.29
C VAL A 200 14.73 11.81 -0.14
N LEU A 201 14.16 11.67 1.07
CA LEU A 201 14.88 11.16 2.24
C LEU A 201 15.38 9.72 2.05
N ALA A 202 14.58 8.86 1.45
CA ALA A 202 14.92 7.47 1.15
C ALA A 202 16.00 7.38 0.08
N LEU A 203 15.92 8.19 -0.97
CA LEU A 203 16.93 8.24 -2.05
C LEU A 203 18.28 8.69 -1.51
N MET A 204 18.33 9.75 -0.69
CA MET A 204 19.57 10.22 -0.05
C MET A 204 20.21 9.13 0.79
N SER A 205 19.43 8.37 1.56
CA SER A 205 19.94 7.26 2.37
C SER A 205 20.36 6.05 1.53
N SER A 206 19.63 5.74 0.46
CA SER A 206 19.92 4.58 -0.40
C SER A 206 21.26 4.68 -1.12
N ARG A 207 21.77 5.91 -1.37
CA ARG A 207 23.09 6.14 -1.97
C ARG A 207 24.22 5.47 -1.18
N GLN A 208 24.07 5.30 0.13
CA GLN A 208 25.09 4.66 0.99
C GLN A 208 25.12 3.13 0.87
N TYR A 209 24.03 2.51 0.39
CA TYR A 209 23.86 1.05 0.29
C TYR A 209 24.09 0.51 -1.14
N GLY A 210 24.46 1.39 -2.09
CA GLY A 210 24.82 1.03 -3.46
C GLY A 210 23.71 1.26 -4.51
N SER A 211 24.13 1.26 -5.78
CA SER A 211 23.28 1.61 -6.94
C SER A 211 22.06 0.70 -7.13
N LYS A 212 22.17 -0.59 -6.76
CA LYS A 212 21.08 -1.56 -6.91
C LYS A 212 19.88 -1.22 -6.01
N LEU A 213 20.09 -0.83 -4.76
CA LEU A 213 19.01 -0.47 -3.84
C LEU A 213 18.35 0.84 -4.27
N LEU A 214 19.15 1.80 -4.74
CA LEU A 214 18.68 3.08 -5.26
C LEU A 214 17.65 2.90 -6.39
N ILE A 215 17.91 1.99 -7.34
CA ILE A 215 16.99 1.70 -8.46
C ILE A 215 15.64 1.18 -7.96
N TRP A 216 15.62 0.30 -6.96
CA TRP A 216 14.35 -0.22 -6.44
C TRP A 216 13.59 0.82 -5.63
N VAL A 217 14.29 1.62 -4.82
CA VAL A 217 13.68 2.72 -4.05
C VAL A 217 13.12 3.78 -4.99
N SER A 218 13.86 4.17 -6.04
CA SER A 218 13.36 5.12 -7.04
C SER A 218 12.14 4.56 -7.78
N ALA A 219 12.15 3.27 -8.14
CA ALA A 219 11.00 2.62 -8.76
C ALA A 219 9.76 2.63 -7.84
N VAL A 220 9.90 2.37 -6.53
CA VAL A 220 8.77 2.44 -5.58
C VAL A 220 8.20 3.85 -5.52
N ILE A 221 9.07 4.86 -5.38
CA ILE A 221 8.65 6.27 -5.29
C ILE A 221 7.95 6.69 -6.58
N PHE A 222 8.51 6.35 -7.73
CA PHE A 222 7.91 6.63 -9.04
C PHE A 222 6.53 5.98 -9.17
N SER A 223 6.43 4.69 -8.82
CA SER A 223 5.17 3.95 -8.85
C SER A 223 4.12 4.62 -7.94
N MET A 224 4.50 4.97 -6.71
CA MET A 224 3.63 5.62 -5.73
C MET A 224 3.18 7.01 -6.18
N ALA A 225 4.11 7.82 -6.70
CA ALA A 225 3.82 9.15 -7.20
C ALA A 225 2.87 9.11 -8.41
N LEU A 226 3.08 8.17 -9.34
CA LEU A 226 2.30 8.11 -10.56
C LEU A 226 0.83 7.77 -10.32
N TRP A 227 0.55 6.75 -9.49
CA TRP A 227 -0.85 6.45 -9.17
C TRP A 227 -1.49 7.57 -8.33
N SER A 228 -0.71 8.26 -7.49
CA SER A 228 -1.19 9.43 -6.73
C SER A 228 -1.52 10.62 -7.64
N ILE A 229 -0.73 10.87 -8.68
CA ILE A 229 -1.00 11.90 -9.69
C ILE A 229 -2.31 11.57 -10.40
N ILE A 230 -2.52 10.31 -10.83
CA ILE A 230 -3.78 9.90 -11.47
C ILE A 230 -4.96 10.09 -10.51
N ALA A 231 -4.79 9.76 -9.22
CA ALA A 231 -5.82 10.01 -8.20
C ALA A 231 -6.15 11.50 -8.04
N ILE A 232 -5.14 12.40 -8.13
CA ILE A 232 -5.36 13.86 -8.15
C ILE A 232 -6.14 14.26 -9.40
N VAL A 233 -5.82 13.70 -10.57
CA VAL A 233 -6.56 14.00 -11.81
C VAL A 233 -8.04 13.62 -11.66
N PHE A 234 -8.34 12.43 -11.11
CA PHE A 234 -9.72 12.04 -10.80
C PHE A 234 -10.37 12.94 -9.76
N ALA A 235 -9.65 13.35 -8.72
CA ALA A 235 -10.21 14.20 -7.68
C ALA A 235 -10.48 15.63 -8.20
N ALA A 236 -9.59 16.17 -9.02
CA ALA A 236 -9.71 17.49 -9.64
C ALA A 236 -10.81 17.52 -10.72
N SER A 237 -10.94 16.48 -11.53
CA SER A 237 -12.02 16.40 -12.53
C SER A 237 -13.40 16.41 -11.89
N ASN A 238 -13.53 15.88 -10.66
CA ASN A 238 -14.77 15.94 -9.90
C ASN A 238 -15.11 17.34 -9.34
N LEU A 239 -14.16 18.27 -9.28
CA LEU A 239 -14.38 19.65 -8.80
C LEU A 239 -14.81 20.63 -9.90
N THR A 240 -14.51 20.31 -11.16
CA THR A 240 -14.79 21.21 -12.28
C THR A 240 -16.25 21.09 -12.70
N ASP A 241 -17.12 21.92 -12.12
CA ASP A 241 -18.51 22.03 -12.55
C ASP A 241 -18.57 22.65 -13.97
N GLY A 242 -19.14 21.94 -14.95
CA GLY A 242 -19.50 22.50 -16.26
C GLY A 242 -18.60 22.20 -17.46
N TYR A 243 -17.52 21.42 -17.31
CA TYR A 243 -16.73 20.92 -18.45
C TYR A 243 -17.03 19.44 -18.70
N PRO A 244 -16.96 18.95 -19.96
CA PRO A 244 -17.22 17.55 -20.25
C PRO A 244 -16.29 16.70 -19.39
N THR A 245 -16.93 16.00 -18.46
CA THR A 245 -16.35 14.98 -17.59
C THR A 245 -15.55 14.00 -18.43
N MET A 246 -14.44 13.49 -17.89
CA MET A 246 -13.63 12.45 -18.54
C MET A 246 -14.50 11.42 -19.25
N THR A 247 -14.19 11.13 -20.53
CA THR A 247 -14.90 10.08 -21.26
C THR A 247 -14.71 8.74 -20.54
N PHE A 248 -15.68 7.84 -20.70
CA PHE A 248 -15.62 6.50 -20.10
C PHE A 248 -14.29 5.80 -20.44
N GLU A 249 -13.88 5.83 -21.72
CA GLU A 249 -12.63 5.23 -22.19
C GLU A 249 -11.40 5.78 -21.45
N THR A 250 -11.34 7.10 -21.25
CA THR A 250 -10.25 7.76 -20.52
C THR A 250 -10.25 7.35 -19.05
N SER A 251 -11.43 7.34 -18.41
CA SER A 251 -11.60 6.93 -17.01
C SER A 251 -11.19 5.47 -16.81
N ALA A 252 -11.63 4.58 -17.70
CA ALA A 252 -11.26 3.17 -17.68
C ALA A 252 -9.75 3.00 -17.83
N ALA A 253 -9.14 3.59 -18.85
CA ALA A 253 -7.70 3.52 -19.08
C ALA A 253 -6.89 4.02 -17.87
N LEU A 254 -7.26 5.18 -17.31
CA LEU A 254 -6.59 5.72 -16.12
C LEU A 254 -6.78 4.84 -14.89
N THR A 255 -7.93 4.17 -14.73
CA THR A 255 -8.18 3.24 -13.63
C THR A 255 -7.28 2.00 -13.72
N TYR A 256 -7.07 1.45 -14.93
CA TYR A 256 -6.13 0.36 -15.17
C TYR A 256 -4.69 0.77 -14.84
N VAL A 257 -4.27 1.94 -15.33
CA VAL A 257 -2.93 2.47 -15.10
C VAL A 257 -2.71 2.74 -13.61
N GLN A 258 -3.67 3.38 -12.93
CA GLN A 258 -3.61 3.64 -11.50
C GLN A 258 -3.48 2.34 -10.71
N SER A 259 -4.34 1.35 -10.99
CA SER A 259 -4.33 0.05 -10.30
C SER A 259 -3.04 -0.74 -10.57
N PHE A 260 -2.49 -0.63 -11.78
CA PHE A 260 -1.19 -1.22 -12.12
C PHE A 260 -0.06 -0.63 -11.29
N PHE A 261 0.07 0.70 -11.23
CA PHE A 261 1.13 1.34 -10.45
C PHE A 261 0.92 1.18 -8.93
N GLN A 262 -0.33 1.03 -8.50
CA GLN A 262 -0.64 0.66 -7.13
C GLN A 262 -0.15 -0.76 -6.82
N ALA A 263 -0.51 -1.76 -7.62
CA ALA A 263 -0.04 -3.14 -7.43
C ALA A 263 1.49 -3.26 -7.57
N LEU A 264 2.08 -2.54 -8.52
CA LEU A 264 3.52 -2.48 -8.74
C LEU A 264 4.23 -1.96 -7.49
N SER A 265 3.66 -1.00 -6.75
CA SER A 265 4.26 -0.52 -5.50
C SER A 265 4.39 -1.64 -4.45
N PHE A 266 3.37 -2.50 -4.30
CA PHE A 266 3.42 -3.66 -3.41
C PHE A 266 4.48 -4.67 -3.85
N ILE A 267 4.56 -4.96 -5.15
CA ILE A 267 5.55 -5.87 -5.73
C ILE A 267 6.97 -5.34 -5.51
N LEU A 268 7.20 -4.05 -5.77
CA LEU A 268 8.51 -3.42 -5.62
C LEU A 268 8.97 -3.40 -4.16
N ILE A 269 8.08 -3.12 -3.19
CA ILE A 269 8.39 -3.22 -1.75
C ILE A 269 8.81 -4.65 -1.38
N MET A 270 8.08 -5.66 -1.89
CA MET A 270 8.44 -7.06 -1.67
C MET A 270 9.81 -7.41 -2.30
N CYS A 271 10.12 -6.88 -3.49
CA CYS A 271 11.41 -7.04 -4.15
C CYS A 271 12.56 -6.41 -3.35
N ILE A 272 12.37 -5.20 -2.79
CA ILE A 272 13.34 -4.55 -1.90
C ILE A 272 13.64 -5.44 -0.69
N ALA A 273 12.60 -5.96 -0.05
CA ALA A 273 12.77 -6.80 1.12
C ALA A 273 13.41 -8.16 0.83
N LYS A 274 13.14 -8.76 -0.33
CA LYS A 274 13.73 -10.06 -0.73
C LYS A 274 15.23 -9.95 -1.03
N ARG A 275 15.69 -8.83 -1.60
CA ARG A 275 17.04 -8.75 -2.19
C ARG A 275 18.20 -8.62 -1.21
N GLY A 276 17.96 -8.51 0.10
CA GLY A 276 19.04 -8.57 1.10
C GLY A 276 20.15 -7.52 0.92
N THR A 277 19.96 -6.51 0.07
CA THR A 277 20.94 -5.44 -0.24
C THR A 277 21.12 -4.46 0.92
N TRP A 278 20.71 -4.86 2.12
CA TRP A 278 20.88 -4.14 3.38
C TRP A 278 22.30 -4.30 3.93
N SER A 279 23.07 -5.26 3.40
CA SER A 279 24.49 -5.40 3.71
C SER A 279 25.21 -4.15 3.24
N LYS A 280 25.70 -3.34 4.20
CA LYS A 280 26.63 -2.23 3.92
C LYS A 280 27.73 -2.80 3.01
N PRO A 281 28.13 -2.10 1.93
CA PRO A 281 29.30 -2.52 1.19
C PRO A 281 30.44 -2.65 2.20
N THR A 282 30.93 -3.87 2.38
CA THR A 282 32.15 -4.10 3.13
C THR A 282 33.18 -3.27 2.39
N ILE A 283 33.52 -2.10 2.92
CA ILE A 283 34.67 -1.35 2.44
C ILE A 283 35.78 -2.39 2.50
N PRO A 284 36.35 -2.84 1.37
CA PRO A 284 37.50 -3.74 1.44
C PRO A 284 38.44 -3.00 2.35
N ALA A 285 38.78 -3.61 3.50
CA ALA A 285 39.69 -3.02 4.45
C ALA A 285 40.82 -2.48 3.59
N ALA A 286 40.91 -1.15 3.47
CA ALA A 286 42.09 -0.56 2.88
C ALA A 286 43.18 -1.26 3.66
N ASN A 287 44.09 -1.92 2.96
CA ASN A 287 45.29 -2.43 3.57
C ASN A 287 45.94 -1.22 4.24
N THR A 288 45.53 -0.91 5.47
CA THR A 288 46.37 -0.34 6.49
C THR A 288 47.42 -1.39 6.64
N THR A 289 48.42 -1.31 5.74
CA THR A 289 49.78 -1.60 6.12
C THR A 289 49.90 -1.09 7.55
N PRO A 290 50.17 -1.96 8.53
CA PRO A 290 50.44 -1.48 9.86
C PRO A 290 51.58 -0.48 9.67
N TYR A 291 51.31 0.80 9.91
CA TYR A 291 52.39 1.74 10.14
C TYR A 291 53.04 1.19 11.39
N THR A 292 54.12 0.44 11.21
CA THR A 292 55.01 0.02 12.27
C THR A 292 55.49 1.31 12.88
N GLN A 293 54.76 1.76 13.90
CA GLN A 293 55.24 2.77 14.82
C GLN A 293 56.45 2.12 15.47
N ASN A 294 57.62 2.39 14.88
CA ASN A 294 58.93 2.07 15.43
C ASN A 294 59.02 2.78 16.78
N HIS A 295 58.54 2.12 17.83
CA HIS A 295 58.99 2.40 19.18
C HIS A 295 60.46 1.98 19.22
N HIS A 296 61.34 2.97 19.08
CA HIS A 296 62.71 2.89 19.54
C HIS A 296 62.69 2.64 21.05
N ALA A 297 62.58 1.37 21.45
CA ALA A 297 62.92 0.93 22.78
C ALA A 297 64.44 0.96 22.89
N TYR A 298 64.97 1.97 23.59
CA TYR A 298 66.37 2.01 24.00
C TYR A 298 66.68 0.77 24.84
N ALA A 299 67.52 -0.10 24.30
CA ALA A 299 68.14 -1.19 25.03
C ALA A 299 69.16 -0.59 26.02
N HIS A 300 68.79 -0.47 27.30
CA HIS A 300 69.79 -0.27 28.35
C HIS A 300 70.36 -1.63 28.76
N ALA A 301 71.65 -1.76 28.50
CA ALA A 301 72.46 -2.91 28.81
C ALA A 301 72.61 -3.16 30.32
N ALA A 302 72.70 -4.46 30.62
CA ALA A 302 73.22 -5.16 31.79
C ALA A 302 73.96 -4.36 32.87
N GLY A 303 73.55 -4.61 34.13
CA GLY A 303 74.39 -4.48 35.32
C GLY A 303 74.33 -5.77 36.15
N PRO A 304 75.46 -6.33 36.63
CA PRO A 304 75.53 -7.62 37.30
C PRO A 304 75.23 -7.57 38.81
N GLN A 305 74.88 -8.76 39.33
CA GLN A 305 74.78 -9.25 40.71
C GLN A 305 75.39 -8.41 41.85
N GLN A 306 74.68 -8.34 42.98
CA GLN A 306 75.27 -8.45 44.32
C GLN A 306 74.35 -9.22 45.28
N PRO A 307 74.89 -10.12 46.15
CA PRO A 307 74.15 -10.79 47.21
C PRO A 307 74.27 -10.01 48.53
N SER A 308 73.24 -10.04 49.39
CA SER A 308 73.48 -9.79 50.82
C SER A 308 72.36 -10.29 51.74
N TYR A 309 72.84 -11.00 52.76
CA TYR A 309 72.22 -11.51 53.97
C TYR A 309 71.24 -10.58 54.69
N LYS A 310 70.10 -11.12 55.16
CA LYS A 310 69.87 -11.57 56.54
C LYS A 310 68.50 -12.23 56.67
#